data_AF-A0A1E2URI4-F1
#
_entry.id   AF-A0A1E2URI4-F1
#
_cell.length_a   1.000
_cell.length_b   1.000
_cell.length_c   1.000
_cell.angle_alpha   90.00
_cell.angle_beta   90.00
_cell.angle_gamma   90.00
#
_symmetry.space_group_name_H-M   'P 1'
#
loop_
_entity.id
_entity.type
_entity.pdbx_description
1 polymer ?
#
loop_
_entity_poly.entity_id
_entity_poly.type
_entity_poly.pdbx_seq_one_letter_code
_entity_poly.pdbx_strand_id
1 'polypeptide(L)'
;MTMISQAKYVDGLFYPECHPGWGGCAEELFHYTSRYSAYTEALLRNLSDQRQFNMSGYQAANLSNEQRRLMAAILAHKPCCRTARDITQIIRGVINGESHVSEELTSHYEDQLKVIPKDVELVYSGKAHHHEMADVAPLDPLLNLASRLQLPVAVRGSHVEIPLKELAQHMDSSNSSLRNSLQEAILQLHFAGYQLKNHPGLTHREVRELSRKRPCELRSYHSPTTHQRRHH
;
A
#
# COMPACT_ATOMS: atom_id res chain seq x y z
N MET A 1 7.11 -7.77 29.83
CA MET A 1 5.64 -7.90 29.76
C MET A 1 5.20 -7.30 28.46
N THR A 2 5.11 -8.11 27.40
CA THR A 2 4.81 -7.65 26.05
C THR A 2 3.31 -7.81 25.83
N MET A 3 2.59 -6.71 25.68
CA MET A 3 1.16 -6.69 25.40
C MET A 3 0.91 -7.33 24.04
N ILE A 4 0.40 -8.57 24.06
CA ILE A 4 -0.27 -9.20 22.92
C ILE A 4 -1.66 -8.58 22.89
N SER A 5 -1.87 -7.52 22.10
CA SER A 5 -3.20 -6.98 21.88
C SER A 5 -3.48 -6.85 20.40
N GLN A 6 -4.58 -7.50 19.99
CA GLN A 6 -5.26 -7.43 18.70
C GLN A 6 -4.83 -8.44 17.63
N ALA A 7 -5.09 -9.73 17.90
CA ALA A 7 -5.22 -10.72 16.84
C ALA A 7 -6.58 -10.54 16.14
N LYS A 8 -6.60 -10.61 14.80
CA LYS A 8 -7.79 -10.30 13.98
C LYS A 8 -8.50 -11.59 13.58
N TYR A 9 -9.81 -11.65 13.90
CA TYR A 9 -10.69 -12.75 13.55
C TYR A 9 -11.22 -12.57 12.12
N VAL A 10 -10.85 -13.49 11.23
CA VAL A 10 -11.50 -13.66 9.93
C VAL A 10 -11.79 -15.14 9.78
N ASP A 11 -13.06 -15.49 9.62
CA ASP A 11 -13.56 -16.86 9.40
C ASP A 11 -13.05 -17.94 10.37
N GLY A 12 -12.84 -17.60 11.65
CA GLY A 12 -12.42 -18.56 12.68
C GLY A 12 -10.91 -18.63 12.93
N LEU A 13 -10.11 -17.73 12.36
CA LEU A 13 -8.65 -17.83 12.36
C LEU A 13 -7.94 -16.64 12.99
N PHE A 14 -6.78 -16.93 13.60
CA PHE A 14 -5.91 -15.97 14.27
C PHE A 14 -4.71 -15.65 13.37
N TYR A 15 -4.68 -14.43 12.82
CA TYR A 15 -3.45 -13.85 12.26
C TYR A 15 -2.96 -12.69 13.13
N PRO A 16 -1.64 -12.49 13.22
CA PRO A 16 -1.11 -11.23 13.71
C PRO A 16 -1.57 -10.12 12.78
N GLU A 17 -1.97 -8.99 13.36
CA GLU A 17 -2.30 -7.81 12.58
C GLU A 17 -1.07 -7.38 11.77
N CYS A 18 -1.25 -7.11 10.48
CA CYS A 18 -0.17 -6.58 9.65
C CYS A 18 0.27 -5.24 10.23
N HIS A 19 1.58 -5.03 10.29
CA HIS A 19 2.12 -3.77 10.77
C HIS A 19 1.58 -2.64 9.88
N PRO A 20 1.02 -1.57 10.45
CA PRO A 20 0.30 -0.55 9.68
C PRO A 20 1.22 0.23 8.73
N GLY A 21 2.53 0.17 8.97
CA GLY A 21 3.57 0.63 8.05
C GLY A 21 3.56 -0.03 6.65
N TRP A 22 2.88 -1.17 6.44
CA TRP A 22 2.72 -1.74 5.10
C TRP A 22 1.56 -1.11 4.32
N GLY A 23 0.61 -0.46 5.01
CA GLY A 23 -0.55 0.15 4.38
C GLY A 23 -1.31 -0.80 3.45
N GLY A 24 -1.78 -0.26 2.32
CA GLY A 24 -2.47 -1.06 1.30
C GLY A 24 -1.61 -2.10 0.58
N CYS A 25 -0.27 -2.07 0.71
CA CYS A 25 0.60 -3.07 0.11
C CYS A 25 0.42 -4.45 0.76
N ALA A 26 0.06 -4.51 2.05
CA ALA A 26 -0.22 -5.79 2.71
C ALA A 26 -1.38 -6.53 2.03
N GLU A 27 -2.44 -5.82 1.65
CA GLU A 27 -3.59 -6.40 0.95
C GLU A 27 -3.21 -6.94 -0.44
N GLU A 28 -2.41 -6.17 -1.18
CA GLU A 28 -1.91 -6.52 -2.52
C GLU A 28 -1.02 -7.77 -2.49
N LEU A 29 -0.15 -7.87 -1.48
CA LEU A 29 0.76 -9.01 -1.31
C LEU A 29 0.05 -10.28 -0.85
N PHE A 30 -1.11 -10.15 -0.21
CA PHE A 30 -1.71 -11.28 0.50
C PHE A 30 -3.00 -11.81 -0.15
N HIS A 31 -3.83 -10.96 -0.74
CA HIS A 31 -5.17 -11.36 -1.21
C HIS A 31 -5.37 -11.24 -2.70
N TYR A 32 -4.86 -10.16 -3.29
CA TYR A 32 -5.16 -9.87 -4.68
C TYR A 32 -4.02 -9.09 -5.30
N THR A 33 -3.39 -9.69 -6.31
CA THR A 33 -2.56 -8.95 -7.26
C THR A 33 -3.47 -8.17 -8.19
N SER A 34 -3.56 -6.88 -7.94
CA SER A 34 -4.38 -5.92 -8.66
C SER A 34 -3.56 -5.15 -9.70
N ARG A 35 -4.18 -4.09 -10.25
CA ARG A 35 -3.51 -3.08 -11.06
C ARG A 35 -2.55 -2.18 -10.24
N TYR A 36 -2.46 -2.39 -8.92
CA TYR A 36 -1.65 -1.62 -7.96
C TYR A 36 -0.25 -2.21 -7.73
N SER A 37 0.05 -3.35 -8.36
CA SER A 37 1.35 -4.04 -8.27
C SER A 37 2.55 -3.13 -8.53
N ALA A 38 2.43 -2.12 -9.40
CA ALA A 38 3.50 -1.17 -9.68
C ALA A 38 3.94 -0.34 -8.44
N TYR A 39 3.00 0.05 -7.58
CA TYR A 39 3.31 0.78 -6.35
C TYR A 39 3.97 -0.13 -5.32
N THR A 40 3.39 -1.32 -5.08
CA THR A 40 3.93 -2.33 -4.16
C THR A 40 5.33 -2.79 -4.61
N GLU A 41 5.54 -2.98 -5.90
CA GLU A 41 6.83 -3.30 -6.50
C GLU A 41 7.87 -2.20 -6.23
N ALA A 42 7.52 -0.93 -6.50
CA ALA A 42 8.41 0.20 -6.23
C ALA A 42 8.74 0.31 -4.74
N LEU A 43 7.76 0.13 -3.84
CA LEU A 43 7.99 0.11 -2.40
C LEU A 43 9.00 -0.99 -2.01
N LEU A 44 8.80 -2.22 -2.49
CA LEU A 44 9.68 -3.34 -2.19
C LEU A 44 11.08 -3.16 -2.77
N ARG A 45 11.23 -2.66 -4.01
CA ARG A 45 12.54 -2.31 -4.61
C ARG A 45 13.33 -1.36 -3.72
N ASN A 46 12.66 -0.33 -3.21
CA ASN A 46 13.30 0.71 -2.42
C ASN A 46 13.65 0.26 -1.01
N LEU A 47 12.74 -0.47 -0.36
CA LEU A 47 13.00 -1.01 0.98
C LEU A 47 14.12 -2.05 0.93
N SER A 48 14.04 -3.02 0.02
CA SER A 48 14.98 -4.14 -0.08
C SER A 48 16.35 -3.77 -0.67
N ASP A 49 16.46 -2.58 -1.27
CA ASP A 49 17.58 -2.13 -2.10
C ASP A 49 17.86 -3.08 -3.29
N GLN A 50 16.80 -3.66 -3.86
CA GLN A 50 16.87 -4.53 -5.03
C GLN A 50 16.20 -3.88 -6.23
N ARG A 51 16.92 -2.99 -6.92
CA ARG A 51 16.40 -2.20 -8.05
C ARG A 51 15.86 -3.05 -9.21
N GLN A 52 16.43 -4.23 -9.41
CA GLN A 52 16.05 -5.19 -10.45
C GLN A 52 14.83 -6.06 -10.09
N PHE A 53 14.33 -5.98 -8.86
CA PHE A 53 13.16 -6.75 -8.45
C PHE A 53 11.95 -6.38 -9.29
N ASN A 54 11.12 -7.34 -9.68
CA ASN A 54 9.82 -7.10 -10.29
C ASN A 54 8.82 -8.14 -9.78
N MET A 55 7.56 -7.75 -9.77
CA MET A 55 6.42 -8.58 -9.39
C MET A 55 5.67 -9.10 -10.64
N SER A 56 6.28 -9.00 -11.82
CA SER A 56 5.65 -9.48 -13.06
C SER A 56 5.50 -11.00 -13.00
N GLY A 57 4.27 -11.49 -13.16
CA GLY A 57 3.95 -12.91 -13.02
C GLY A 57 3.67 -13.36 -11.59
N TYR A 58 3.86 -12.49 -10.59
CA TYR A 58 3.39 -12.77 -9.24
C TYR A 58 1.86 -12.79 -9.20
N GLN A 59 1.30 -13.79 -8.52
CA GLN A 59 -0.12 -13.86 -8.24
C GLN A 59 -0.32 -14.30 -6.79
N ALA A 60 -1.03 -13.51 -5.99
CA ALA A 60 -1.29 -13.83 -4.58
C ALA A 60 -2.05 -15.16 -4.42
N ALA A 61 -2.85 -15.55 -5.41
CA ALA A 61 -3.56 -16.83 -5.44
C ALA A 61 -2.61 -18.05 -5.50
N ASN A 62 -1.39 -17.87 -5.99
CA ASN A 62 -0.41 -18.96 -6.16
C ASN A 62 0.49 -19.15 -4.93
N LEU A 63 0.30 -18.36 -3.86
CA LEU A 63 0.97 -18.59 -2.59
C LEU A 63 0.55 -19.95 -2.01
N SER A 64 1.53 -20.82 -1.74
CA SER A 64 1.28 -22.02 -0.93
C SER A 64 0.87 -21.64 0.49
N ASN A 65 0.26 -22.57 1.23
CA ASN A 65 -0.11 -22.33 2.63
C ASN A 65 1.11 -21.96 3.48
N GLU A 66 2.28 -22.57 3.25
CA GLU A 66 3.51 -22.26 3.96
C GLU A 66 4.04 -20.86 3.64
N GLN A 67 4.08 -20.50 2.36
CA GLN A 67 4.49 -19.17 1.90
C GLN A 67 3.55 -18.09 2.44
N ARG A 68 2.26 -18.37 2.46
CA ARG A 68 1.22 -17.46 2.96
C ARG A 68 1.34 -17.25 4.47
N ARG A 69 1.61 -18.31 5.24
CA ARG A 69 1.88 -18.20 6.69
C ARG A 69 3.14 -17.39 6.97
N LEU A 70 4.21 -17.63 6.21
CA LEU A 70 5.45 -16.88 6.38
C LEU A 70 5.31 -15.42 5.97
N MET A 71 4.59 -15.14 4.87
CA MET A 71 4.25 -13.79 4.44
C MET A 71 3.48 -13.04 5.55
N ALA A 72 2.53 -13.68 6.23
CA ALA A 72 1.79 -13.06 7.34
C ALA A 72 2.71 -12.72 8.52
N ALA A 73 3.61 -13.65 8.87
CA ALA A 73 4.60 -13.44 9.92
C ALA A 73 5.51 -12.24 9.60
N ILE A 74 5.97 -12.12 8.35
CA ILE A 74 6.81 -10.99 7.92
C ILE A 74 6.03 -9.67 7.93
N LEU A 75 4.79 -9.66 7.41
CA LEU A 75 3.95 -8.48 7.34
C LEU A 75 3.51 -7.97 8.72
N ALA A 76 3.55 -8.80 9.76
CA ALA A 76 3.35 -8.36 11.16
C ALA A 76 4.47 -7.45 11.69
N HIS A 77 5.63 -7.40 11.01
CA HIS A 77 6.74 -6.55 11.39
C HIS A 77 6.76 -5.23 10.61
N LYS A 78 7.39 -4.21 11.21
CA LYS A 78 7.61 -2.91 10.56
C LYS A 78 8.36 -3.10 9.22
N PRO A 79 7.89 -2.48 8.12
CA PRO A 79 8.61 -2.49 6.87
C PRO A 79 10.01 -1.92 7.05
N CYS A 80 11.00 -2.72 6.70
CA CYS A 80 12.41 -2.37 6.68
C CYS A 80 13.12 -3.15 5.59
N CYS A 81 14.43 -2.94 5.46
CA CYS A 81 15.23 -3.58 4.43
C CYS A 81 15.16 -5.12 4.49
N ARG A 82 15.24 -5.70 5.70
CA ARG A 82 15.16 -7.16 5.89
C ARG A 82 13.79 -7.72 5.52
N THR A 83 12.71 -7.19 6.10
CA THR A 83 11.36 -7.70 5.84
C THR A 83 10.99 -7.56 4.36
N ALA A 84 11.43 -6.50 3.67
CA ALA A 84 11.21 -6.35 2.24
C ALA A 84 12.00 -7.37 1.40
N ARG A 85 13.26 -7.67 1.76
CA ARG A 85 14.05 -8.71 1.10
C ARG A 85 13.41 -10.09 1.25
N ASP A 86 12.93 -10.37 2.46
CA ASP A 86 12.26 -11.62 2.81
C ASP A 86 10.96 -11.81 2.01
N ILE A 87 10.15 -10.75 1.90
CA ILE A 87 8.95 -10.74 1.02
C ILE A 87 9.32 -10.95 -0.44
N THR A 88 10.35 -10.24 -0.94
CA THR A 88 10.82 -10.40 -2.32
C THR A 88 11.27 -11.84 -2.61
N GLN A 89 11.89 -12.53 -1.64
CA GLN A 89 12.26 -13.93 -1.79
C GLN A 89 11.03 -14.83 -1.95
N ILE A 90 9.98 -14.64 -1.13
CA ILE A 90 8.73 -15.39 -1.28
C ILE A 90 8.09 -15.13 -2.65
N ILE A 91 8.03 -13.86 -3.08
CA ILE A 91 7.47 -13.50 -4.38
C ILE A 91 8.21 -14.18 -5.53
N ARG A 92 9.54 -14.22 -5.49
CA ARG A 92 10.35 -14.93 -6.50
C ARG A 92 10.07 -16.42 -6.51
N GLY A 93 9.95 -17.05 -5.35
CA GLY A 93 9.56 -18.46 -5.24
C GLY A 93 8.22 -18.72 -5.93
N VAL A 94 7.22 -17.89 -5.65
CA VAL A 94 5.90 -17.99 -6.32
C VAL A 94 6.01 -17.81 -7.84
N ILE A 95 6.77 -16.82 -8.32
CA ILE A 95 6.98 -16.59 -9.76
C ILE A 95 7.64 -17.81 -10.41
N ASN A 96 8.55 -18.48 -9.71
CA ASN A 96 9.24 -19.69 -10.18
C ASN A 96 8.40 -20.97 -10.05
N GLY A 97 7.19 -20.91 -9.46
CA GLY A 97 6.35 -22.08 -9.19
C GLY A 97 6.85 -22.93 -8.01
N GLU A 98 7.71 -22.38 -7.17
CA GLU A 98 8.16 -23.02 -5.94
C GLU A 98 7.07 -22.91 -4.86
N SER A 99 6.86 -23.97 -4.10
CA SER A 99 5.87 -24.01 -3.00
C SER A 99 6.50 -23.99 -1.61
N HIS A 100 7.80 -24.28 -1.51
CA HIS A 100 8.55 -24.37 -0.27
C HIS A 100 9.12 -23.00 0.14
N VAL A 101 9.37 -22.83 1.44
CA VAL A 101 10.05 -21.66 2.01
C VAL A 101 11.41 -22.09 2.57
N SER A 102 12.41 -21.21 2.56
CA SER A 102 13.73 -21.59 3.09
C SER A 102 13.66 -21.75 4.62
N GLU A 103 14.40 -22.71 5.15
CA GLU A 103 14.52 -22.94 6.59
C GLU A 103 15.13 -21.73 7.30
N GLU A 104 16.12 -21.08 6.67
CA GLU A 104 16.73 -19.84 7.14
C GLU A 104 15.68 -18.74 7.30
N LEU A 105 14.82 -18.53 6.29
CA LEU A 105 13.76 -17.53 6.33
C LEU A 105 12.71 -17.87 7.40
N THR A 106 12.40 -19.14 7.58
CA THR A 106 11.46 -19.64 8.59
C THR A 106 12.01 -19.39 10.01
N SER A 107 13.30 -19.60 10.24
CA SER A 107 13.95 -19.39 11.54
C SER A 107 13.87 -17.94 12.01
N HIS A 108 13.89 -16.99 11.07
CA HIS A 108 13.81 -15.56 11.37
C HIS A 108 12.47 -15.11 11.97
N TYR A 109 11.41 -15.90 11.79
CA TYR A 109 10.04 -15.58 12.18
C TYR A 109 9.40 -16.70 13.00
N GLU A 110 10.22 -17.57 13.61
CA GLU A 110 9.77 -18.79 14.29
C GLU A 110 8.72 -18.50 15.38
N ASP A 111 8.93 -17.43 16.15
CA ASP A 111 8.03 -17.05 17.24
C ASP A 111 6.66 -16.59 16.73
N GLN A 112 6.62 -15.89 15.59
CA GLN A 112 5.38 -15.48 14.93
C GLN A 112 4.70 -16.70 14.29
N LEU A 113 5.47 -17.63 13.72
CA LEU A 113 4.92 -18.84 13.12
C LEU A 113 4.32 -19.81 14.12
N LYS A 114 4.80 -19.82 15.39
CA LYS A 114 4.21 -20.61 16.49
C LYS A 114 2.77 -20.22 16.79
N VAL A 115 2.41 -18.94 16.59
CA VAL A 115 1.06 -18.43 16.86
C VAL A 115 0.14 -18.47 15.63
N ILE A 116 0.67 -18.78 14.44
CA ILE A 116 -0.10 -18.85 13.19
C ILE A 116 -0.47 -20.32 12.88
N PRO A 117 -1.76 -20.68 12.76
CA PRO A 117 -2.20 -22.05 12.43
C PRO A 117 -1.65 -22.57 11.10
N LYS A 118 -1.42 -23.89 10.99
CA LYS A 118 -0.80 -24.55 9.81
C LYS A 118 -1.76 -24.81 8.65
N ASP A 119 -3.02 -25.12 8.93
CA ASP A 119 -3.96 -25.71 7.94
C ASP A 119 -5.10 -24.74 7.53
N VAL A 120 -4.79 -23.45 7.64
CA VAL A 120 -5.67 -22.28 7.52
C VAL A 120 -5.86 -21.70 6.11
N GLU A 121 -7.01 -21.71 5.43
CA GLU A 121 -7.24 -20.80 4.28
C GLU A 121 -7.41 -19.36 4.78
N LEU A 122 -6.67 -18.40 4.21
CA LEU A 122 -6.55 -17.05 4.78
C LEU A 122 -7.35 -15.99 4.03
N VAL A 123 -8.18 -15.24 4.78
CA VAL A 123 -8.96 -14.11 4.29
C VAL A 123 -8.68 -12.89 5.20
N TYR A 124 -8.54 -11.68 4.62
CA TYR A 124 -8.34 -10.43 5.37
C TYR A 124 -9.59 -9.58 5.32
N SER A 125 -10.03 -9.09 6.48
CA SER A 125 -11.16 -8.16 6.56
C SER A 125 -10.65 -6.72 6.52
N GLY A 126 -11.04 -5.93 5.52
CA GLY A 126 -10.60 -4.54 5.36
C GLY A 126 -11.15 -3.56 6.39
N LYS A 127 -10.74 -3.68 7.66
CA LYS A 127 -10.99 -2.63 8.68
C LYS A 127 -9.91 -1.56 8.58
N ALA A 128 -10.34 -0.30 8.44
CA ALA A 128 -9.47 0.86 8.54
C ALA A 128 -8.82 0.88 9.93
N HIS A 129 -7.48 0.92 9.96
CA HIS A 129 -6.73 1.06 11.21
C HIS A 129 -6.99 2.47 11.76
N HIS A 130 -7.65 2.56 12.92
CA HIS A 130 -7.79 3.80 13.66
C HIS A 130 -6.55 3.97 14.54
N HIS A 131 -5.65 4.89 14.17
CA HIS A 131 -4.58 5.36 15.06
C HIS A 131 -4.85 6.79 15.53
N GLU A 132 -4.42 7.11 16.76
CA GLU A 132 -4.45 8.45 17.33
C GLU A 132 -3.67 9.42 16.42
N MET A 133 -4.39 10.44 15.95
CA MET A 133 -3.93 11.38 14.94
C MET A 133 -2.93 12.37 15.54
N ALA A 134 -1.84 12.64 14.83
CA ALA A 134 -1.10 13.89 15.00
C ALA A 134 -1.94 15.04 14.43
N ASP A 135 -1.94 16.21 15.10
CA ASP A 135 -2.79 17.39 14.84
C ASP A 135 -2.58 18.09 13.47
N VAL A 136 -1.80 17.51 12.56
CA VAL A 136 -1.65 18.00 11.18
C VAL A 136 -2.62 17.22 10.31
N ALA A 137 -3.48 17.93 9.54
CA ALA A 137 -4.41 17.26 8.63
C ALA A 137 -3.63 16.26 7.75
N PRO A 138 -3.86 14.94 7.91
CA PRO A 138 -2.96 13.88 7.40
C PRO A 138 -2.86 13.85 5.86
N LEU A 139 -3.74 14.60 5.19
CA LEU A 139 -3.75 14.82 3.75
C LEU A 139 -2.67 15.82 3.29
N ASP A 140 -2.36 16.84 4.10
CA ASP A 140 -1.55 17.99 3.68
C ASP A 140 -0.15 17.58 3.20
N PRO A 141 0.59 16.67 3.85
CA PRO A 141 1.89 16.23 3.37
C PRO A 141 1.83 15.59 1.98
N LEU A 142 0.85 14.72 1.73
CA LEU A 142 0.68 14.11 0.42
C LEU A 142 0.23 15.16 -0.62
N LEU A 143 -0.74 16.02 -0.30
CA LEU A 143 -1.23 17.04 -1.23
C LEU A 143 -0.12 18.03 -1.63
N ASN A 144 0.73 18.42 -0.69
CA ASN A 144 1.89 19.27 -0.95
C ASN A 144 2.91 18.58 -1.86
N LEU A 145 3.23 17.31 -1.60
CA LEU A 145 4.12 16.53 -2.47
C LEU A 145 3.51 16.32 -3.85
N ALA A 146 2.23 15.96 -3.93
CA ALA A 146 1.53 15.75 -5.18
C ALA A 146 1.47 17.03 -6.01
N SER A 147 1.20 18.19 -5.40
CA SER A 147 1.25 19.49 -6.07
C SER A 147 2.62 19.78 -6.66
N ARG A 148 3.70 19.55 -5.90
CA ARG A 148 5.09 19.73 -6.36
C ARG A 148 5.46 18.79 -7.50
N LEU A 149 4.95 17.57 -7.46
CA LEU A 149 5.18 16.54 -8.48
C LEU A 149 4.21 16.65 -9.66
N GLN A 150 3.24 17.56 -9.60
CA GLN A 150 2.15 17.68 -10.56
C GLN A 150 1.32 16.39 -10.70
N LEU A 151 1.25 15.60 -9.61
CA LEU A 151 0.41 14.41 -9.53
C LEU A 151 -1.04 14.83 -9.31
N PRO A 152 -1.98 14.41 -10.16
CA PRO A 152 -3.40 14.69 -9.93
C PRO A 152 -3.89 13.84 -8.74
N VAL A 153 -4.51 14.49 -7.76
CA VAL A 153 -5.07 13.84 -6.57
C VAL A 153 -6.55 14.22 -6.46
N ALA A 154 -7.40 13.25 -6.21
CA ALA A 154 -8.78 13.47 -5.79
C ALA A 154 -9.02 12.83 -4.42
N VAL A 155 -9.64 13.56 -3.49
CA VAL A 155 -10.00 13.04 -2.17
C VAL A 155 -11.51 12.81 -2.12
N ARG A 156 -11.95 11.58 -1.83
CA ARG A 156 -13.36 11.17 -1.78
C ARG A 156 -13.65 10.38 -0.51
N GLY A 157 -14.22 11.05 0.50
CA GLY A 157 -14.39 10.45 1.83
C GLY A 157 -13.04 10.06 2.42
N SER A 158 -12.88 8.78 2.79
CA SER A 158 -11.61 8.19 3.26
C SER A 158 -10.75 7.60 2.12
N HIS A 159 -11.00 7.97 0.87
CA HIS A 159 -10.19 7.52 -0.26
C HIS A 159 -9.38 8.66 -0.84
N VAL A 160 -8.11 8.37 -1.16
CA VAL A 160 -7.24 9.24 -1.93
C VAL A 160 -7.00 8.56 -3.27
N GLU A 161 -7.51 9.17 -4.32
CA GLU A 161 -7.37 8.72 -5.70
C GLU A 161 -6.16 9.41 -6.34
N ILE A 162 -5.17 8.63 -6.78
CA ILE A 162 -3.94 9.12 -7.44
C ILE A 162 -3.55 8.17 -8.60
N PRO A 163 -2.89 8.64 -9.68
CA PRO A 163 -2.36 7.73 -10.69
C PRO A 163 -1.20 6.91 -10.11
N LEU A 164 -1.48 5.66 -9.73
CA LEU A 164 -0.49 4.84 -9.00
C LEU A 164 0.75 4.51 -9.84
N LYS A 165 0.62 4.52 -11.17
CA LYS A 165 1.77 4.36 -12.07
C LYS A 165 2.72 5.55 -11.99
N GLU A 166 2.20 6.76 -11.98
CA GLU A 166 3.02 7.97 -11.86
C GLU A 166 3.58 8.10 -10.45
N LEU A 167 2.79 7.76 -9.42
CA LEU A 167 3.27 7.65 -8.04
C LEU A 167 4.44 6.65 -7.93
N ALA A 168 4.33 5.48 -8.56
CA ALA A 168 5.39 4.47 -8.59
C ALA A 168 6.66 5.00 -9.27
N GLN A 169 6.55 5.78 -10.35
CA GLN A 169 7.70 6.41 -11.00
C GLN A 169 8.41 7.40 -10.07
N HIS A 170 7.67 8.18 -9.27
CA HIS A 170 8.27 9.06 -8.28
C HIS A 170 8.88 8.31 -7.10
N MET A 171 8.27 7.20 -6.69
CA MET A 171 8.85 6.27 -5.72
C MET A 171 10.12 5.60 -6.27
N ASP A 172 10.28 5.42 -7.58
CA ASP A 172 11.51 4.91 -8.20
C ASP A 172 12.52 6.02 -8.55
N SER A 173 12.28 7.27 -8.16
CA SER A 173 13.22 8.37 -8.36
C SER A 173 14.58 8.08 -7.72
N SER A 174 15.67 8.53 -8.36
CA SER A 174 17.02 8.46 -7.77
C SER A 174 17.16 9.29 -6.48
N ASN A 175 16.28 10.27 -6.25
CA ASN A 175 16.29 11.13 -5.07
C ASN A 175 15.70 10.43 -3.83
N SER A 176 16.56 9.97 -2.92
CA SER A 176 16.15 9.28 -1.69
C SER A 176 15.25 10.12 -0.78
N SER A 177 15.50 11.42 -0.66
CA SER A 177 14.67 12.32 0.16
C SER A 177 13.25 12.39 -0.38
N LEU A 178 13.07 12.44 -1.71
CA LEU A 178 11.75 12.41 -2.33
C LEU A 178 11.02 11.10 -2.04
N ARG A 179 11.70 9.96 -2.22
CA ARG A 179 11.11 8.64 -1.95
C ARG A 179 10.67 8.50 -0.50
N ASN A 180 11.53 8.88 0.44
CA ASN A 180 11.24 8.80 1.86
C ASN A 180 10.07 9.71 2.24
N SER A 181 10.03 10.93 1.70
CA SER A 181 8.93 11.87 1.94
C SER A 181 7.59 11.35 1.40
N LEU A 182 7.60 10.77 0.19
CA LEU A 182 6.41 10.16 -0.41
C LEU A 182 5.94 8.95 0.40
N GLN A 183 6.87 8.08 0.79
CA GLN A 183 6.55 6.93 1.63
C GLN A 183 5.94 7.39 2.96
N GLU A 184 6.56 8.33 3.65
CA GLU A 184 6.08 8.84 4.93
C GLU A 184 4.68 9.48 4.82
N ALA A 185 4.45 10.28 3.78
CA ALA A 185 3.13 10.86 3.53
C ALA A 185 2.05 9.78 3.28
N ILE A 186 2.38 8.71 2.55
CA ILE A 186 1.47 7.58 2.32
C ILE A 186 1.18 6.83 3.62
N LEU A 187 2.20 6.64 4.47
CA LEU A 187 2.00 6.00 5.78
C LEU A 187 1.10 6.84 6.68
N GLN A 188 1.30 8.15 6.73
CA GLN A 188 0.48 9.06 7.52
C GLN A 188 -1.00 9.03 7.07
N LEU A 189 -1.24 8.95 5.76
CA LEU A 189 -2.60 8.74 5.23
C LEU A 189 -3.22 7.44 5.72
N HIS A 190 -2.47 6.34 5.64
CA HIS A 190 -2.96 5.04 6.09
C HIS A 190 -3.23 5.01 7.59
N PHE A 191 -2.38 5.63 8.42
CA PHE A 191 -2.63 5.76 9.86
C PHE A 191 -3.86 6.61 10.17
N ALA A 192 -4.17 7.59 9.32
CA ALA A 192 -5.39 8.37 9.41
C ALA A 192 -6.63 7.66 8.83
N GLY A 193 -6.52 6.40 8.44
CA GLY A 193 -7.62 5.60 7.90
C GLY A 193 -7.93 5.88 6.43
N TYR A 194 -7.08 6.62 5.72
CA TYR A 194 -7.24 6.81 4.28
C TYR A 194 -6.72 5.61 3.50
N GLN A 195 -7.43 5.28 2.42
CA GLN A 195 -7.03 4.26 1.46
C GLN A 195 -6.60 4.91 0.15
N LEU A 196 -5.43 4.52 -0.36
CA LEU A 196 -4.99 4.89 -1.70
C LEU A 196 -5.72 4.04 -2.74
N LYS A 197 -6.32 4.71 -3.71
CA LYS A 197 -6.99 4.10 -4.86
C LYS A 197 -6.38 4.65 -6.15
N ASN A 198 -6.35 3.83 -7.18
CA ASN A 198 -6.02 4.36 -8.49
C ASN A 198 -7.15 5.28 -8.97
N HIS A 199 -6.80 6.48 -9.41
CA HIS A 199 -7.79 7.45 -9.87
C HIS A 199 -8.54 6.91 -11.11
N PRO A 200 -9.88 6.73 -11.07
CA PRO A 200 -10.68 6.26 -12.19
C PRO A 200 -10.94 7.42 -13.16
N GLY A 201 -9.94 7.75 -13.97
CA GLY A 201 -10.09 8.85 -14.94
C GLY A 201 -8.97 9.01 -15.97
N LEU A 202 -8.02 8.08 -16.05
CA LEU A 202 -6.95 8.13 -17.04
C LEU A 202 -6.90 6.82 -17.80
N THR A 203 -7.78 6.71 -18.79
CA THR A 203 -7.49 5.79 -19.89
C THR A 203 -6.19 6.24 -20.56
N HIS A 204 -5.40 5.31 -21.11
CA HIS A 204 -4.11 5.61 -21.76
C HIS A 204 -4.14 6.76 -22.80
N ARG A 205 -5.33 7.12 -23.28
CA ARG A 205 -5.62 8.20 -24.21
C ARG A 205 -5.55 9.60 -23.56
N GLU A 206 -6.07 9.77 -22.36
CA GLU A 206 -6.13 11.07 -21.66
C GLU A 206 -4.77 11.46 -21.05
N VAL A 207 -3.96 10.48 -20.63
CA VAL A 207 -2.57 10.70 -20.18
C VAL A 207 -1.73 11.31 -21.31
N ARG A 208 -1.92 10.87 -22.55
CA ARG A 208 -1.25 11.44 -23.74
C ARG A 208 -1.72 12.85 -24.07
N GLU A 209 -2.95 13.22 -23.70
CA GLU A 209 -3.50 14.55 -23.95
C GLU A 209 -3.12 15.54 -22.84
N LEU A 210 -3.07 15.11 -21.58
CA LEU A 210 -2.59 15.91 -20.44
C LEU A 210 -1.08 16.16 -20.49
N SER A 211 -0.29 15.16 -20.95
CA SER A 211 1.15 15.34 -21.22
C SER A 211 1.45 16.41 -22.29
N ARG A 212 0.44 16.80 -23.08
CA ARG A 212 0.54 17.81 -24.15
C ARG A 212 0.02 19.19 -23.76
N LYS A 213 -0.74 19.32 -22.66
CA LYS A 213 -1.28 20.61 -22.20
C LYS A 213 -0.56 21.05 -20.92
N ARG A 214 0.22 22.13 -21.02
CA ARG A 214 0.82 22.82 -19.87
C ARG A 214 -0.28 23.36 -18.91
N PRO A 215 0.03 23.55 -17.61
CA PRO A 215 -0.97 23.68 -16.57
C PRO A 215 -1.50 25.10 -16.49
N CYS A 216 -2.67 25.32 -17.07
CA CYS A 216 -3.58 26.40 -16.67
C CYS A 216 -4.99 25.81 -16.67
N GLU A 217 -5.73 26.11 -15.61
CA GLU A 217 -7.17 25.84 -15.44
C GLU A 217 -7.56 24.46 -14.92
N LEU A 218 -7.62 24.35 -13.59
CA LEU A 218 -8.74 23.70 -12.87
C LEU A 218 -8.83 24.31 -11.46
N ARG A 219 -9.04 25.63 -11.42
CA ARG A 219 -9.75 26.27 -10.30
C ARG A 219 -11.22 26.31 -10.67
N SER A 220 -12.04 25.49 -10.04
CA SER A 220 -13.45 25.81 -9.85
C SER A 220 -13.88 25.37 -8.46
N TYR A 221 -13.67 26.29 -7.51
CA TYR A 221 -14.45 26.31 -6.29
C TYR A 221 -15.92 26.50 -6.66
N HIS A 222 -16.74 25.46 -6.51
CA HIS A 222 -18.18 25.65 -6.41
C HIS A 222 -18.53 25.94 -4.95
N SER A 223 -18.73 27.23 -4.66
CA SER A 223 -19.48 27.66 -3.49
C SER A 223 -20.98 27.48 -3.76
N PRO A 224 -21.78 26.97 -2.82
CA PRO A 224 -23.22 26.87 -2.98
C PRO A 224 -23.86 28.21 -2.65
N THR A 225 -24.44 28.89 -3.65
CA THR A 225 -25.22 30.11 -3.44
C THR A 225 -26.67 29.74 -3.12
N THR A 226 -27.05 29.97 -1.86
CA THR A 226 -28.40 29.82 -1.34
C THR A 226 -29.38 30.77 -2.05
N HIS A 227 -30.44 30.22 -2.62
CA HIS A 227 -31.61 30.96 -3.08
C HIS A 227 -32.35 31.58 -1.87
N GLN A 228 -32.56 32.89 -1.87
CA GLN A 228 -33.67 33.51 -1.13
C GLN A 228 -34.46 34.45 -2.04
N ARG A 229 -35.70 34.04 -2.31
CA ARG A 229 -36.74 34.77 -3.02
C ARG A 229 -37.12 36.06 -2.27
N ARG A 230 -37.25 37.17 -3.00
CA ARG A 230 -38.19 38.25 -2.68
C ARG A 230 -39.04 38.52 -3.91
N HIS A 231 -40.34 38.26 -3.79
CA HIS A 231 -41.35 38.76 -4.72
C HIS A 231 -41.85 40.10 -4.20
N HIS A 232 -41.89 41.09 -5.09
CA HIS A 232 -42.86 42.19 -5.06
C HIS A 232 -44.21 41.68 -5.60
#